data_AF-A0A6A5H5Q0-F1
#
_entry.id   AF-A0A6A5H5Q0-F1
#
_cell.length_a   1.000
_cell.length_b   1.000
_cell.length_c   1.000
_cell.angle_alpha   90.00
_cell.angle_beta   90.00
_cell.angle_gamma   90.00
#
_symmetry.space_group_name_H-M   'P 1'
#
loop_
_entity.id
_entity.type
_entity.pdbx_description
1 polymer ?
#
loop_
_entity_poly.entity_id
_entity_poly.type
_entity_poly.pdbx_seq_one_letter_code
_entity_poly.pdbx_strand_id
1 'polypeptide(L)'
;MSSIRPMELEKTPYTHEEPLTCGGKVKRWCNKYLLEGQHLDDEQANKVANLPENPTFGDLVFIKYRKFVAMLIPFLLIHCVWWSTAIRHNLFQYYHDYWHMPVTMALGSFVGGMTSEGSGAVAFPVMTLALHIKPEIARDFSLMIQSIGMTSALVCVLFMKVKFEHRAVIIGCLGAVPGFIVGVHYIDPLFSGPQKKMLFVSIWTAFAFALGILNAQKKRSTFREIPEFCAWKGWVLFFTGIIGGIFDAFAGSGIDICIFSVITLLFRVTEKTATPTTVVLKGTIAVFGFYYRAVMMGDIDIMAWRYFAVSIPVSAATGPIGSFLGSHLHRQVVAGFVYVLEAIALVGFLFTRPAWQLIAVGGCIILGGFVFFSALSKAGSILMNRIEARQQKEAQKAGITSGSC
;
A
#
# COMPACT_ATOMS: atom_id res chain seq x y z
N MET A 1 27.30 0.47 -30.19
CA MET A 1 25.94 0.44 -30.76
C MET A 1 25.32 -0.92 -30.43
N SER A 2 24.73 -1.05 -29.25
CA SER A 2 24.04 -2.28 -28.82
C SER A 2 22.58 -2.22 -29.25
N SER A 3 22.22 -3.16 -30.14
CA SER A 3 20.87 -3.40 -30.61
C SER A 3 19.90 -3.59 -29.43
N ILE A 4 18.90 -2.71 -29.34
CA ILE A 4 17.79 -2.82 -28.38
C ILE A 4 16.87 -3.90 -28.94
N ARG A 5 16.87 -5.08 -28.31
CA ARG A 5 15.90 -6.15 -28.61
C ARG A 5 14.47 -5.63 -28.37
N PRO A 6 13.52 -5.88 -29.28
CA PRO A 6 12.13 -5.55 -29.05
C PRO A 6 11.60 -6.35 -27.84
N MET A 7 10.92 -5.65 -26.95
CA MET A 7 10.26 -6.20 -25.78
C MET A 7 9.09 -7.07 -26.25
N GLU A 8 9.25 -8.39 -26.23
CA GLU A 8 8.15 -9.32 -26.46
C GLU A 8 7.09 -9.11 -25.37
N LEU A 9 5.96 -8.55 -25.80
CA LEU A 9 4.71 -8.58 -25.04
C LEU A 9 4.27 -10.04 -24.96
N GLU A 10 4.60 -10.72 -23.86
CA GLU A 10 4.00 -11.99 -23.50
C GLU A 10 2.51 -11.75 -23.19
N LYS A 11 1.69 -11.69 -24.23
CA LYS A 11 0.23 -11.77 -24.13
C LYS A 11 -0.10 -13.22 -23.82
N THR A 12 -0.51 -13.49 -22.58
CA THR A 12 -1.06 -14.81 -22.23
C THR A 12 -2.27 -15.11 -23.13
N PRO A 13 -2.28 -16.23 -23.88
CA PRO A 13 -3.37 -16.54 -24.80
C PRO A 13 -4.66 -16.84 -24.03
N TYR A 14 -5.78 -16.29 -24.51
CA TYR A 14 -7.11 -16.56 -23.99
C TYR A 14 -7.51 -18.01 -24.35
N THR A 15 -7.54 -18.89 -23.36
CA THR A 15 -8.01 -20.27 -23.49
C THR A 15 -9.54 -20.32 -23.32
N HIS A 16 -10.23 -20.97 -24.26
CA HIS A 16 -11.67 -21.23 -24.16
C HIS A 16 -11.97 -22.04 -22.88
N GLU A 17 -12.91 -21.56 -22.05
CA GLU A 17 -13.27 -22.20 -20.78
C GLU A 17 -14.30 -23.33 -21.00
N GLU A 18 -13.93 -24.56 -20.65
CA GLU A 18 -14.86 -25.69 -20.55
C GLU A 18 -15.82 -25.53 -19.34
N PRO A 19 -17.08 -26.01 -19.44
CA PRO A 19 -18.04 -25.92 -18.35
C PRO A 19 -17.70 -26.87 -17.19
N LEU A 20 -17.26 -26.30 -16.05
CA LEU A 20 -16.93 -27.05 -14.83
C LEU A 20 -18.14 -27.28 -13.91
N THR A 21 -18.13 -28.40 -13.18
CA THR A 21 -19.09 -28.76 -12.11
C THR A 21 -19.02 -27.79 -10.91
N CYS A 22 -20.06 -27.73 -10.07
CA CYS A 22 -20.13 -26.79 -8.94
C CYS A 22 -18.93 -26.90 -7.96
N GLY A 23 -18.48 -28.12 -7.65
CA GLY A 23 -17.26 -28.35 -6.86
C GLY A 23 -15.96 -27.96 -7.57
N GLY A 24 -15.90 -28.16 -8.90
CA GLY A 24 -14.79 -27.68 -9.73
C GLY A 24 -14.74 -26.15 -9.83
N LYS A 25 -15.89 -25.48 -9.82
CA LYS A 25 -15.99 -24.01 -9.74
C LYS A 25 -15.50 -23.48 -8.40
N VAL A 26 -15.85 -24.10 -7.28
CA VAL A 26 -15.35 -23.71 -5.94
C VAL A 26 -13.84 -23.97 -5.81
N LYS A 27 -13.34 -25.13 -6.26
CA LYS A 27 -11.90 -25.44 -6.22
C LYS A 27 -11.09 -24.53 -7.15
N ARG A 28 -11.59 -24.24 -8.35
CA ARG A 28 -10.98 -23.28 -9.28
C ARG A 28 -11.08 -21.86 -8.75
N TRP A 29 -12.17 -21.51 -8.07
CA TRP A 29 -12.30 -20.25 -7.36
C TRP A 29 -11.28 -20.16 -6.23
N CYS A 30 -11.15 -21.15 -5.34
CA CYS A 30 -10.10 -21.16 -4.31
C CYS A 30 -8.69 -21.09 -4.91
N ASN A 31 -8.39 -21.85 -5.97
CA ASN A 31 -7.07 -21.79 -6.61
C ASN A 31 -6.81 -20.43 -7.28
N LYS A 32 -7.80 -19.85 -7.94
CA LYS A 32 -7.68 -18.54 -8.58
C LYS A 32 -7.66 -17.39 -7.57
N TYR A 33 -8.40 -17.53 -6.47
CA TYR A 33 -8.63 -16.44 -5.50
C TYR A 33 -7.74 -16.49 -4.25
N LEU A 34 -7.15 -17.64 -3.91
CA LEU A 34 -6.32 -17.84 -2.73
C LEU A 34 -4.86 -18.27 -3.04
N LEU A 35 -4.54 -18.63 -4.29
CA LEU A 35 -3.21 -19.18 -4.67
C LEU A 35 -2.54 -18.47 -5.85
N GLU A 36 -3.16 -17.45 -6.46
CA GLU A 36 -2.62 -16.74 -7.63
C GLU A 36 -1.59 -15.68 -7.21
N GLY A 37 -0.42 -16.16 -6.78
CA GLY A 37 0.62 -15.42 -6.08
C GLY A 37 1.19 -14.16 -6.78
N GLN A 38 1.91 -13.31 -6.05
CA GLN A 38 2.67 -12.16 -6.58
C GLN A 38 3.74 -12.58 -7.60
N HIS A 39 4.01 -11.72 -8.59
CA HIS A 39 5.09 -11.94 -9.55
C HIS A 39 6.45 -11.71 -8.88
N LEU A 40 7.25 -12.76 -8.77
CA LEU A 40 8.66 -12.68 -8.38
C LEU A 40 9.47 -12.06 -9.51
N ASP A 41 10.67 -11.55 -9.18
CA ASP A 41 11.61 -11.09 -10.19
C ASP A 41 12.02 -12.23 -11.16
N ASP A 42 12.13 -11.91 -12.46
CA ASP A 42 12.22 -12.91 -13.54
C ASP A 42 13.53 -13.73 -13.45
N GLU A 43 14.62 -13.12 -12.97
CA GLU A 43 15.89 -13.82 -12.70
C GLU A 43 15.77 -14.83 -11.54
N GLN A 44 14.88 -14.57 -10.58
CA GLN A 44 14.73 -15.41 -9.39
C GLN A 44 13.68 -16.50 -9.57
N ALA A 45 12.61 -16.24 -10.32
CA ALA A 45 11.69 -17.30 -10.77
C ALA A 45 12.49 -18.44 -11.45
N ASN A 46 13.51 -18.07 -12.24
CA ASN A 46 14.45 -18.99 -12.86
C ASN A 46 15.38 -19.71 -11.85
N LYS A 47 15.82 -19.06 -10.77
CA LYS A 47 16.64 -19.70 -9.71
C LYS A 47 15.84 -20.63 -8.78
N VAL A 48 14.55 -20.38 -8.58
CA VAL A 48 13.67 -21.30 -7.83
C VAL A 48 13.29 -22.50 -8.68
N ALA A 49 13.15 -22.32 -10.01
CA ALA A 49 12.92 -23.42 -10.94
C ALA A 49 14.14 -24.33 -11.12
N ASN A 50 15.36 -23.79 -11.01
CA ASN A 50 16.62 -24.53 -11.14
C ASN A 50 17.41 -24.52 -9.82
N LEU A 51 17.01 -25.35 -8.85
CA LEU A 51 17.85 -25.58 -7.67
C LEU A 51 19.12 -26.35 -8.05
N PRO A 52 20.29 -26.04 -7.46
CA PRO A 52 21.49 -26.86 -7.62
C PRO A 52 21.27 -28.27 -7.08
N GLU A 53 21.80 -29.29 -7.77
CA GLU A 53 21.61 -30.72 -7.43
C GLU A 53 22.10 -31.09 -6.01
N ASN A 54 23.04 -30.32 -5.44
CA ASN A 54 23.49 -30.41 -4.04
C ASN A 54 23.43 -29.02 -3.37
N PRO A 55 22.29 -28.63 -2.78
CA PRO A 55 22.14 -27.32 -2.17
C PRO A 55 22.86 -27.25 -0.81
N THR A 56 23.68 -26.21 -0.62
CA THR A 56 24.28 -25.88 0.68
C THR A 56 23.20 -25.44 1.67
N PHE A 57 23.45 -25.48 2.99
CA PHE A 57 22.49 -24.97 3.99
C PHE A 57 22.06 -23.52 3.70
N GLY A 58 23.00 -22.68 3.26
CA GLY A 58 22.71 -21.32 2.80
C GLY A 58 21.76 -21.28 1.60
N ASP A 59 21.90 -22.19 0.64
CA ASP A 59 21.00 -22.28 -0.52
C ASP A 59 19.60 -22.72 -0.11
N LEU A 60 19.47 -23.67 0.82
CA LEU A 60 18.17 -24.05 1.38
C LEU A 60 17.49 -22.87 2.10
N VAL A 61 18.24 -22.10 2.88
CA VAL A 61 17.72 -20.95 3.64
C VAL A 61 17.34 -19.80 2.72
N PHE A 62 18.20 -19.43 1.75
CA PHE A 62 18.00 -18.28 0.88
C PHE A 62 17.24 -18.57 -0.42
N ILE A 63 17.06 -19.83 -0.81
CA ILE A 63 16.32 -20.22 -2.02
C ILE A 63 15.00 -20.91 -1.63
N LYS A 64 15.01 -21.94 -0.78
CA LYS A 64 13.81 -22.72 -0.44
C LYS A 64 12.96 -22.07 0.66
N TYR A 65 13.58 -21.62 1.75
CA TYR A 65 12.88 -21.03 2.90
C TYR A 65 12.90 -19.50 2.94
N ARG A 66 13.33 -18.86 1.84
CA ARG A 66 13.52 -17.41 1.74
C ARG A 66 12.36 -16.58 2.26
N LYS A 67 11.12 -16.98 1.95
CA LYS A 67 9.91 -16.28 2.39
C LYS A 67 9.77 -16.29 3.92
N PHE A 68 10.08 -17.43 4.55
CA PHE A 68 10.03 -17.57 6.00
C PHE A 68 11.15 -16.77 6.67
N VAL A 69 12.36 -16.82 6.11
CA VAL A 69 13.52 -16.06 6.60
C VAL A 69 13.28 -14.55 6.50
N ALA A 70 12.71 -14.08 5.38
CA ALA A 70 12.38 -12.67 5.17
C ALA A 70 11.36 -12.13 6.19
N MET A 71 10.45 -12.97 6.69
CA MET A 71 9.55 -12.61 7.79
C MET A 71 10.22 -12.72 9.16
N LEU A 72 11.06 -13.74 9.36
CA LEU A 72 11.70 -14.03 10.65
C LEU A 72 12.74 -12.98 11.04
N ILE A 73 13.51 -12.45 10.08
CA ILE A 73 14.56 -11.45 10.33
C ILE A 73 14.00 -10.19 11.05
N PRO A 74 13.04 -9.44 10.46
CA PRO A 74 12.53 -8.24 11.12
C PRO A 74 11.74 -8.60 12.38
N PHE A 75 11.05 -9.74 12.41
CA PHE A 75 10.37 -10.23 13.61
C PHE A 75 11.35 -10.39 14.79
N LEU A 76 12.44 -11.13 14.61
CA LEU A 76 13.43 -11.36 15.66
C LEU A 76 14.12 -10.07 16.08
N LEU A 77 14.55 -9.24 15.12
CA LEU A 77 15.22 -7.98 15.44
C LEU A 77 14.34 -7.07 16.30
N ILE A 78 13.09 -6.86 15.89
CA ILE A 78 12.16 -6.00 16.63
C ILE A 78 11.82 -6.61 17.99
N HIS A 79 11.57 -7.92 18.07
CA HIS A 79 11.27 -8.58 19.35
C HIS A 79 12.46 -8.56 20.30
N CYS A 80 13.69 -8.78 19.83
CA CYS A 80 14.88 -8.70 20.66
C CYS A 80 15.04 -7.30 21.29
N VAL A 81 14.87 -6.25 20.48
CA VAL A 81 14.93 -4.86 20.96
C VAL A 81 13.77 -4.56 21.92
N TRP A 82 12.55 -4.98 21.55
CA TRP A 82 11.35 -4.73 22.33
C TRP A 82 11.38 -5.45 23.68
N TRP A 83 11.69 -6.75 23.74
CA TRP A 83 11.77 -7.50 25.00
C TRP A 83 12.82 -6.93 25.94
N SER A 84 13.99 -6.59 25.42
CA SER A 84 15.06 -5.95 26.21
C SER A 84 14.58 -4.62 26.83
N THR A 85 13.85 -3.82 26.05
CA THR A 85 13.29 -2.54 26.50
C THR A 85 12.12 -2.74 27.47
N ALA A 86 11.24 -3.71 27.19
CA ALA A 86 10.03 -4.00 27.96
C ALA A 86 10.36 -4.47 29.37
N ILE A 87 11.39 -5.31 29.51
CA ILE A 87 11.88 -5.78 30.81
C ILE A 87 12.53 -4.61 31.57
N ARG A 88 13.39 -3.83 30.92
CA ARG A 88 14.10 -2.72 31.58
C ARG A 88 13.18 -1.59 32.06
N HIS A 89 12.15 -1.24 31.28
CA HIS A 89 11.24 -0.13 31.56
C HIS A 89 9.88 -0.57 32.10
N ASN A 90 9.72 -1.85 32.43
CA ASN A 90 8.46 -2.44 32.88
C ASN A 90 7.26 -2.02 32.00
N LEU A 91 7.39 -2.17 30.68
CA LEU A 91 6.32 -1.79 29.73
C LEU A 91 5.07 -2.67 29.89
N PHE A 92 5.20 -3.82 30.56
CA PHE A 92 4.10 -4.75 30.83
C PHE A 92 2.97 -4.13 31.66
N GLN A 93 3.27 -3.15 32.51
CA GLN A 93 2.28 -2.45 33.32
C GLN A 93 1.18 -1.80 32.47
N TYR A 94 1.52 -1.36 31.25
CA TYR A 94 0.61 -0.68 30.35
C TYR A 94 -0.42 -1.61 29.68
N TYR A 95 -0.20 -2.93 29.71
CA TYR A 95 -1.14 -3.87 29.12
C TYR A 95 -2.47 -3.93 29.86
N HIS A 96 -2.48 -3.70 31.18
CA HIS A 96 -3.72 -3.68 31.96
C HIS A 96 -4.68 -2.62 31.43
N ASP A 97 -4.17 -1.42 31.15
CA ASP A 97 -4.99 -0.27 30.75
C ASP A 97 -5.20 -0.18 29.24
N TYR A 98 -4.28 -0.72 28.43
CA TYR A 98 -4.25 -0.48 26.98
C TYR A 98 -4.25 -1.75 26.11
N TRP A 99 -4.71 -2.89 26.64
CA TRP A 99 -4.79 -4.18 25.91
C TRP A 99 -5.57 -4.12 24.59
N HIS A 100 -6.52 -3.18 24.45
CA HIS A 100 -7.33 -3.02 23.25
C HIS A 100 -6.51 -2.55 22.03
N MET A 101 -5.39 -1.85 22.24
CA MET A 101 -4.56 -1.34 21.14
C MET A 101 -3.78 -2.45 20.43
N PRO A 102 -3.08 -3.37 21.12
CA PRO A 102 -2.48 -4.54 20.48
C PRO A 102 -3.48 -5.37 19.68
N VAL A 103 -4.71 -5.57 20.19
CA VAL A 103 -5.77 -6.29 19.47
C VAL A 103 -6.17 -5.57 18.19
N THR A 104 -6.39 -4.25 18.28
CA THR A 104 -6.64 -3.40 17.11
C THR A 104 -5.51 -3.52 16.09
N MET A 105 -4.26 -3.61 16.57
CA MET A 105 -3.09 -3.66 15.70
C MET A 105 -2.76 -5.02 15.15
N ALA A 106 -3.23 -6.10 15.77
CA ALA A 106 -3.24 -7.41 15.15
C ALA A 106 -3.99 -7.36 13.83
N LEU A 107 -5.22 -6.82 13.84
CA LEU A 107 -6.05 -6.64 12.66
C LEU A 107 -5.50 -5.57 11.72
N GLY A 108 -5.17 -4.39 12.24
CA GLY A 108 -4.73 -3.27 11.43
C GLY A 108 -3.41 -3.51 10.72
N SER A 109 -2.42 -4.11 11.38
CA SER A 109 -1.14 -4.44 10.74
C SER A 109 -1.26 -5.63 9.79
N PHE A 110 -2.13 -6.60 10.10
CA PHE A 110 -2.43 -7.70 9.18
C PHE A 110 -3.07 -7.20 7.88
N VAL A 111 -4.13 -6.39 7.97
CA VAL A 111 -4.78 -5.83 6.77
C VAL A 111 -3.85 -4.86 6.06
N GLY A 112 -3.17 -3.98 6.79
CA GLY A 112 -2.22 -3.02 6.23
C GLY A 112 -1.03 -3.68 5.51
N GLY A 113 -0.58 -4.85 5.96
CA GLY A 113 0.44 -5.63 5.26
C GLY A 113 -0.08 -6.27 3.96
N MET A 114 -1.36 -6.63 3.94
CA MET A 114 -2.04 -7.23 2.78
C MET A 114 -2.47 -6.20 1.72
N THR A 115 -2.78 -4.97 2.13
CA THR A 115 -3.33 -3.91 1.27
C THR A 115 -2.31 -2.79 1.02
N SER A 116 -2.70 -1.80 0.19
CA SER A 116 -1.91 -0.61 -0.12
C SER A 116 -2.28 0.61 0.74
N GLU A 117 -3.01 0.45 1.83
CA GLU A 117 -3.50 1.56 2.68
C GLU A 117 -2.74 1.69 4.01
N GLY A 118 -1.88 0.70 4.29
CA GLY A 118 -1.16 0.60 5.55
C GLY A 118 -2.07 0.33 6.74
N SER A 119 -1.47 0.23 7.92
CA SER A 119 -2.21 -0.08 9.15
C SER A 119 -2.94 1.13 9.73
N GLY A 120 -2.59 2.34 9.27
CA GLY A 120 -3.28 3.59 9.63
C GLY A 120 -4.75 3.62 9.20
N ALA A 121 -5.09 2.94 8.09
CA ALA A 121 -6.46 2.79 7.59
C ALA A 121 -7.40 2.16 8.64
N VAL A 122 -6.88 1.24 9.46
CA VAL A 122 -7.65 0.58 10.54
C VAL A 122 -7.44 1.29 11.88
N ALA A 123 -6.20 1.67 12.21
CA ALA A 123 -5.88 2.28 13.50
C ALA A 123 -6.65 3.59 13.71
N PHE A 124 -6.68 4.47 12.71
CA PHE A 124 -7.24 5.80 12.88
C PHE A 124 -8.77 5.78 13.11
N PRO A 125 -9.61 5.07 12.34
CA PRO A 125 -11.04 4.96 12.62
C PRO A 125 -11.33 4.30 13.97
N VAL A 126 -10.61 3.22 14.32
CA VAL A 126 -10.83 2.55 15.61
C VAL A 126 -10.50 3.49 16.77
N MET A 127 -9.36 4.17 16.72
CA MET A 127 -8.97 5.10 17.77
C MET A 127 -9.91 6.29 17.86
N THR A 128 -10.25 6.91 16.74
CA THR A 128 -10.98 8.19 16.73
C THR A 128 -12.49 8.04 16.82
N LEU A 129 -13.06 6.94 16.30
CA LEU A 129 -14.51 6.71 16.25
C LEU A 129 -14.97 5.75 17.34
N ALA A 130 -14.27 4.63 17.55
CA ALA A 130 -14.68 3.63 18.54
C ALA A 130 -14.15 3.94 19.95
N LEU A 131 -12.88 4.35 20.06
CA LEU A 131 -12.25 4.64 21.35
C LEU A 131 -12.32 6.13 21.74
N HIS A 132 -12.90 6.98 20.88
CA HIS A 132 -13.03 8.43 21.10
C HIS A 132 -11.72 9.16 21.43
N ILE A 133 -10.59 8.65 20.95
CA ILE A 133 -9.27 9.26 21.10
C ILE A 133 -9.15 10.47 20.16
N LYS A 134 -8.37 11.48 20.58
CA LYS A 134 -8.09 12.67 19.77
C LYS A 134 -7.39 12.30 18.46
N PRO A 135 -7.80 12.86 17.31
CA PRO A 135 -7.17 12.59 16.01
C PRO A 135 -5.66 12.83 15.96
N GLU A 136 -5.15 13.80 16.71
CA GLU A 136 -3.72 14.11 16.78
C GLU A 136 -2.92 12.94 17.37
N ILE A 137 -3.45 12.32 18.43
CA ILE A 137 -2.87 11.13 19.08
C ILE A 137 -2.95 9.94 18.12
N ALA A 138 -4.09 9.77 17.43
CA ALA A 138 -4.28 8.69 16.47
C ALA A 138 -3.36 8.81 15.25
N ARG A 139 -3.13 10.03 14.74
CA ARG A 139 -2.15 10.34 13.70
C ARG A 139 -0.75 9.97 14.15
N ASP A 140 -0.32 10.49 15.30
CA ASP A 140 1.05 10.26 15.80
C ASP A 140 1.28 8.77 16.03
N PHE A 141 0.34 8.08 16.68
CA PHE A 141 0.36 6.64 16.83
C PHE A 141 0.43 5.91 15.47
N SER A 142 -0.34 6.35 14.47
CA SER A 142 -0.34 5.73 13.14
C SER A 142 1.02 5.87 12.44
N LEU A 143 1.70 7.01 12.55
CA LEU A 143 3.05 7.18 12.02
C LEU A 143 4.05 6.28 12.77
N MET A 144 3.97 6.26 14.10
CA MET A 144 4.84 5.45 14.95
C MET A 144 4.71 3.96 14.64
N ILE A 145 3.49 3.43 14.65
CA ILE A 145 3.28 1.99 14.44
C ILE A 145 3.61 1.55 13.02
N GLN A 146 3.35 2.40 12.01
CA GLN A 146 3.74 2.13 10.64
C GLN A 146 5.26 2.16 10.45
N SER A 147 6.00 2.99 11.19
CA SER A 147 7.46 2.99 11.16
C SER A 147 8.07 1.64 11.58
N ILE A 148 7.32 0.81 12.32
CA ILE A 148 7.69 -0.56 12.69
C ILE A 148 7.08 -1.57 11.72
N GLY A 149 5.75 -1.59 11.60
CA GLY A 149 5.03 -2.59 10.81
C GLY A 149 5.34 -2.51 9.31
N MET A 150 5.27 -1.32 8.72
CA MET A 150 5.52 -1.12 7.28
C MET A 150 7.00 -1.23 6.95
N THR A 151 7.91 -0.87 7.87
CA THR A 151 9.36 -1.10 7.70
C THR A 151 9.70 -2.59 7.78
N SER A 152 9.03 -3.35 8.65
CA SER A 152 9.15 -4.81 8.70
C SER A 152 8.68 -5.45 7.38
N ALA A 153 7.55 -4.99 6.83
CA ALA A 153 7.06 -5.43 5.52
C ALA A 153 7.98 -4.99 4.36
N LEU A 154 8.53 -3.77 4.40
CA LEU A 154 9.56 -3.28 3.47
C LEU A 154 10.77 -4.22 3.44
N VAL A 155 11.30 -4.60 4.61
CA VAL A 155 12.41 -5.56 4.72
C VAL A 155 12.03 -6.86 4.04
N CYS A 156 10.82 -7.38 4.28
CA CYS A 156 10.33 -8.58 3.61
C CYS A 156 10.29 -8.43 2.07
N VAL A 157 9.75 -7.32 1.56
CA VAL A 157 9.70 -6.99 0.12
C VAL A 157 11.09 -6.95 -0.50
N LEU A 158 12.05 -6.29 0.15
CA LEU A 158 13.44 -6.20 -0.30
C LEU A 158 14.14 -7.56 -0.27
N PHE A 159 14.01 -8.29 0.85
CA PHE A 159 14.62 -9.61 1.01
C PHE A 159 14.03 -10.65 0.08
N MET A 160 12.74 -10.56 -0.27
CA MET A 160 12.09 -11.43 -1.24
C MET A 160 12.39 -11.03 -2.70
N LYS A 161 13.00 -9.85 -2.94
CA LYS A 161 13.16 -9.25 -4.27
C LYS A 161 11.82 -9.23 -5.03
N VAL A 162 10.76 -8.80 -4.35
CA VAL A 162 9.47 -8.58 -5.01
C VAL A 162 9.63 -7.39 -5.95
N LYS A 163 9.11 -7.48 -7.18
CA LYS A 163 9.14 -6.37 -8.12
C LYS A 163 8.33 -5.20 -7.58
N PHE A 164 8.93 -4.02 -7.54
CA PHE A 164 8.26 -2.77 -7.20
C PHE A 164 8.78 -1.64 -8.09
N GLU A 165 8.02 -0.55 -8.22
CA GLU A 165 8.38 0.58 -9.06
C GLU A 165 9.28 1.55 -8.28
N HIS A 166 10.60 1.43 -8.46
CA HIS A 166 11.60 2.23 -7.73
C HIS A 166 11.49 3.74 -7.97
N ARG A 167 11.10 4.18 -9.17
CA ARG A 167 10.99 5.60 -9.53
C ARG A 167 9.81 6.24 -8.82
N ALA A 168 8.68 5.53 -8.71
CA ALA A 168 7.52 5.96 -7.94
C ALA A 168 7.84 6.07 -6.45
N VAL A 169 8.63 5.14 -5.89
CA VAL A 169 9.11 5.25 -4.51
C VAL A 169 9.98 6.50 -4.34
N ILE A 170 11.06 6.64 -5.12
CA ILE A 170 12.03 7.73 -4.93
C ILE A 170 11.35 9.09 -5.15
N ILE A 171 10.67 9.27 -6.27
CA ILE A 171 10.05 10.55 -6.62
C ILE A 171 8.86 10.86 -5.71
N GLY A 172 8.06 9.84 -5.35
CA GLY A 172 6.97 9.99 -4.39
C GLY A 172 7.47 10.42 -3.01
N CYS A 173 8.55 9.82 -2.52
CA CYS A 173 9.18 10.22 -1.26
C CYS A 173 9.76 11.63 -1.32
N LEU A 174 10.42 12.00 -2.43
CA LEU A 174 10.93 13.36 -2.63
C LEU A 174 9.83 14.42 -2.57
N GLY A 175 8.63 14.12 -3.06
CA GLY A 175 7.47 14.99 -2.93
C GLY A 175 6.84 14.96 -1.54
N ALA A 176 6.79 13.80 -0.91
CA ALA A 176 6.10 13.62 0.36
C ALA A 176 6.81 14.22 1.56
N VAL A 177 8.14 14.28 1.57
CA VAL A 177 8.89 14.96 2.64
C VAL A 177 8.48 16.43 2.78
N PRO A 178 8.57 17.28 1.73
CA PRO A 178 8.09 18.66 1.84
C PRO A 178 6.57 18.74 2.05
N GLY A 179 5.79 17.85 1.43
CA GLY A 179 4.35 17.77 1.65
C GLY A 179 3.99 17.51 3.12
N PHE A 180 4.70 16.62 3.80
CA PHE A 180 4.51 16.32 5.20
C PHE A 180 4.88 17.50 6.09
N ILE A 181 6.03 18.14 5.84
CA ILE A 181 6.48 19.32 6.60
C ILE A 181 5.46 20.46 6.46
N VAL A 182 5.03 20.76 5.24
CA VAL A 182 3.99 21.79 5.01
C VAL A 182 2.67 21.37 5.65
N GLY A 183 2.32 20.09 5.52
CA GLY A 183 1.12 19.51 6.09
C GLY A 183 1.05 19.69 7.60
N VAL A 184 2.10 19.35 8.33
CA VAL A 184 2.08 19.33 9.80
C VAL A 184 2.13 20.74 10.40
N HIS A 185 2.83 21.69 9.75
CA HIS A 185 2.97 23.05 10.26
C HIS A 185 1.85 23.99 9.83
N TYR A 186 1.32 23.83 8.61
CA TYR A 186 0.41 24.82 8.03
C TYR A 186 -0.99 24.28 7.74
N ILE A 187 -1.16 22.96 7.57
CA ILE A 187 -2.46 22.39 7.16
C ILE A 187 -3.16 21.70 8.34
N ASP A 188 -2.47 20.81 9.06
CA ASP A 188 -3.01 20.09 10.21
C ASP A 188 -3.58 21.02 11.30
N PRO A 189 -2.94 22.15 11.66
CA PRO A 189 -3.47 23.06 12.67
C PRO A 189 -4.74 23.82 12.25
N LEU A 190 -5.03 23.88 10.94
CA LEU A 190 -6.24 24.56 10.44
C LEU A 190 -7.51 23.74 10.66
N PHE A 191 -7.37 22.44 10.89
CA PHE A 191 -8.50 21.54 11.06
C PHE A 191 -8.79 21.24 12.53
N SER A 192 -10.05 21.36 12.90
CA SER A 192 -10.55 20.85 14.18
C SER A 192 -10.60 19.31 14.18
N GLY A 193 -10.63 18.71 15.38
CA GLY A 193 -10.73 17.25 15.52
C GLY A 193 -11.85 16.61 14.69
N PRO A 194 -13.11 17.09 14.75
CA PRO A 194 -14.19 16.57 13.91
C PRO A 194 -13.92 16.69 12.40
N GLN A 195 -13.28 17.77 11.95
CA GLN A 195 -12.89 17.95 10.55
C GLN A 195 -11.82 16.92 10.15
N LYS A 196 -10.82 16.65 11.00
CA LYS A 196 -9.81 15.61 10.73
C LYS A 196 -10.43 14.22 10.58
N LYS A 197 -11.39 13.86 11.45
CA LYS A 197 -12.16 12.61 11.34
C LYS A 197 -12.94 12.53 10.02
N MET A 198 -13.63 13.60 9.67
CA MET A 198 -14.39 13.70 8.42
C MET A 198 -13.47 13.60 7.19
N LEU A 199 -12.34 14.31 7.19
CA LEU A 199 -11.36 14.29 6.09
C LEU A 199 -10.84 12.87 5.86
N PHE A 200 -10.42 12.20 6.93
CA PHE A 200 -9.98 10.81 6.88
C PHE A 200 -11.04 9.91 6.23
N VAL A 201 -12.23 9.88 6.83
CA VAL A 201 -13.29 8.98 6.38
C VAL A 201 -13.70 9.26 4.93
N SER A 202 -13.74 10.53 4.53
CA SER A 202 -14.16 10.93 3.18
C SER A 202 -13.10 10.60 2.12
N ILE A 203 -11.83 10.83 2.41
CA ILE A 203 -10.72 10.57 1.48
C ILE A 203 -10.53 9.06 1.26
N TRP A 204 -10.56 8.26 2.32
CA TRP A 204 -10.41 6.81 2.18
C TRP A 204 -11.65 6.16 1.55
N THR A 205 -12.86 6.66 1.85
CA THR A 205 -14.07 6.26 1.10
C THR A 205 -13.94 6.60 -0.39
N ALA A 206 -13.39 7.78 -0.75
CA ALA A 206 -13.11 8.11 -2.14
C ALA A 206 -12.09 7.15 -2.78
N PHE A 207 -11.07 6.74 -2.02
CA PHE A 207 -10.11 5.73 -2.47
C PHE A 207 -10.74 4.34 -2.66
N ALA A 208 -11.68 3.92 -1.81
CA ALA A 208 -12.46 2.71 -2.04
C ALA A 208 -13.22 2.77 -3.37
N PHE A 209 -13.79 3.92 -3.74
CA PHE A 209 -14.36 4.09 -5.08
C PHE A 209 -13.31 3.98 -6.20
N ALA A 210 -12.11 4.53 -6.00
CA ALA A 210 -10.99 4.38 -6.94
C ALA A 210 -10.67 2.91 -7.21
N LEU A 211 -10.58 2.10 -6.15
CA LEU A 211 -10.44 0.65 -6.23
C LEU A 211 -11.64 -0.02 -6.91
N GLY A 212 -12.86 0.44 -6.65
CA GLY A 212 -14.08 -0.01 -7.32
C GLY A 212 -14.00 0.15 -8.84
N ILE A 213 -13.59 1.35 -9.30
CA ILE A 213 -13.37 1.66 -10.71
C ILE A 213 -12.28 0.76 -11.30
N LEU A 214 -11.18 0.56 -10.56
CA LEU A 214 -10.07 -0.31 -10.95
C LEU A 214 -10.53 -1.75 -11.19
N ASN A 215 -11.33 -2.28 -10.28
CA ASN A 215 -11.83 -3.65 -10.30
C ASN A 215 -12.95 -3.87 -11.34
N ALA A 216 -13.72 -2.84 -11.67
CA ALA A 216 -14.72 -2.91 -12.74
C ALA A 216 -14.07 -3.10 -14.13
N GLN A 217 -12.85 -2.61 -14.33
CA GLN A 217 -12.12 -2.69 -15.60
C GLN A 217 -11.37 -4.03 -15.78
N LYS A 218 -12.11 -5.14 -15.85
CA LYS A 218 -11.57 -6.51 -15.87
C LYS A 218 -10.65 -6.86 -17.04
N LYS A 219 -10.71 -6.15 -18.18
CA LYS A 219 -9.95 -6.44 -19.41
C LYS A 219 -8.81 -5.46 -19.70
N ARG A 220 -8.34 -4.70 -18.71
CA ARG A 220 -7.26 -3.73 -18.91
C ARG A 220 -5.91 -4.42 -19.13
N SER A 221 -5.12 -3.95 -20.09
CA SER A 221 -3.68 -4.24 -20.12
C SER A 221 -3.05 -3.58 -18.89
N THR A 222 -2.27 -4.36 -18.14
CA THR A 222 -1.49 -3.85 -17.00
C THR A 222 -0.02 -4.08 -17.24
N PHE A 223 0.80 -3.16 -16.76
CA PHE A 223 2.24 -3.19 -16.92
C PHE A 223 2.90 -3.47 -15.57
N ARG A 224 4.06 -4.13 -15.60
CA ARG A 224 4.87 -4.35 -14.39
C ARG A 224 5.60 -3.10 -13.96
N GLU A 225 5.87 -2.17 -14.88
CA GLU A 225 6.56 -0.90 -14.66
C GLU A 225 5.82 0.21 -15.39
N ILE A 226 6.12 1.48 -15.05
CA ILE A 226 5.54 2.62 -15.77
C ILE A 226 6.07 2.62 -17.22
N PRO A 227 5.19 2.41 -18.23
CA PRO A 227 5.63 2.35 -19.62
C PRO A 227 6.16 3.71 -20.07
N GLU A 228 7.18 3.76 -20.93
CA GLU A 228 7.74 4.99 -21.51
C GLU A 228 7.93 6.12 -20.47
N PHE A 229 8.74 5.88 -19.45
CA PHE A 229 8.95 6.86 -18.37
C PHE A 229 9.57 8.15 -18.91
N CYS A 230 8.98 9.29 -18.55
CA CYS A 230 9.41 10.61 -19.00
C CYS A 230 9.13 11.67 -17.93
N ALA A 231 9.71 12.87 -18.10
CA ALA A 231 9.72 13.91 -17.06
C ALA A 231 8.32 14.29 -16.54
N TRP A 232 7.31 14.35 -17.41
CA TRP A 232 5.95 14.68 -16.96
C TRP A 232 5.37 13.63 -16.01
N LYS A 233 5.66 12.34 -16.23
CA LYS A 233 5.24 11.25 -15.33
C LYS A 233 5.94 11.37 -13.99
N GLY A 234 7.22 11.75 -14.01
CA GLY A 234 7.97 12.11 -12.80
C GLY A 234 7.32 13.25 -12.03
N TRP A 235 6.95 14.35 -12.71
CA TRP A 235 6.26 15.47 -12.06
C TRP A 235 4.92 15.07 -11.44
N VAL A 236 4.13 14.24 -12.13
CA VAL A 236 2.88 13.71 -11.56
C VAL A 236 3.14 12.93 -10.27
N LEU A 237 4.15 12.05 -10.25
CA LEU A 237 4.52 11.31 -9.03
C LEU A 237 4.98 12.24 -7.92
N PHE A 238 5.76 13.27 -8.23
CA PHE A 238 6.26 14.24 -7.26
C PHE A 238 5.12 15.03 -6.61
N PHE A 239 4.21 15.61 -7.40
CA PHE A 239 3.06 16.35 -6.86
C PHE A 239 2.07 15.44 -6.13
N THR A 240 1.90 14.20 -6.59
CA THR A 240 1.12 13.19 -5.86
C THR A 240 1.77 12.87 -4.51
N GLY A 241 3.09 12.79 -4.47
CA GLY A 241 3.86 12.68 -3.23
C GLY A 241 3.60 13.84 -2.28
N ILE A 242 3.61 15.09 -2.76
CA ILE A 242 3.29 16.27 -1.93
C ILE A 242 1.90 16.14 -1.30
N ILE A 243 0.88 15.85 -2.09
CA ILE A 243 -0.49 15.69 -1.59
C ILE A 243 -0.58 14.54 -0.58
N GLY A 244 0.06 13.41 -0.90
CA GLY A 244 0.15 12.26 -0.02
C GLY A 244 0.85 12.55 1.31
N GLY A 245 1.91 13.35 1.28
CA GLY A 245 2.62 13.82 2.48
C GLY A 245 1.74 14.73 3.35
N ILE A 246 0.93 15.59 2.74
CA ILE A 246 -0.06 16.41 3.48
C ILE A 246 -1.09 15.51 4.17
N PHE A 247 -1.54 14.45 3.50
CA PHE A 247 -2.47 13.49 4.10
C PHE A 247 -1.83 12.74 5.27
N ASP A 248 -0.59 12.26 5.09
CA ASP A 248 0.19 11.66 6.16
C ASP A 248 0.34 12.60 7.38
N ALA A 249 0.39 13.92 7.18
CA ALA A 249 0.59 14.90 8.24
C ALA A 249 -0.62 15.13 9.16
N PHE A 250 -1.86 14.88 8.71
CA PHE A 250 -3.06 14.98 9.57
C PHE A 250 -3.67 13.62 9.93
N ALA A 251 -3.46 12.60 9.10
CA ALA A 251 -4.06 11.27 9.27
C ALA A 251 -3.05 10.19 9.71
N GLY A 252 -1.75 10.42 9.48
CA GLY A 252 -0.71 9.42 9.72
C GLY A 252 -0.61 8.34 8.64
N SER A 253 -1.48 8.37 7.62
CA SER A 253 -1.45 7.59 6.39
C SER A 253 -2.00 8.41 5.22
N GLY A 254 -1.80 8.02 3.95
CA GLY A 254 -2.24 8.83 2.81
C GLY A 254 -1.35 8.76 1.57
N ILE A 255 -0.03 8.78 1.73
CA ILE A 255 0.89 8.77 0.57
C ILE A 255 0.78 7.50 -0.28
N ASP A 256 0.55 6.38 0.40
CA ASP A 256 0.32 5.07 -0.18
C ASP A 256 -0.94 5.04 -1.04
N ILE A 257 -2.09 5.47 -0.54
CA ILE A 257 -3.33 5.51 -1.33
C ILE A 257 -3.24 6.46 -2.52
N CYS A 258 -2.54 7.60 -2.36
CA CYS A 258 -2.35 8.58 -3.44
C CYS A 258 -1.48 8.00 -4.56
N ILE A 259 -0.29 7.50 -4.23
CA ILE A 259 0.64 6.93 -5.22
C ILE A 259 0.05 5.67 -5.83
N PHE A 260 -0.56 4.79 -5.04
CA PHE A 260 -1.25 3.59 -5.53
C PHE A 260 -2.30 3.97 -6.59
N SER A 261 -3.16 4.95 -6.29
CA SER A 261 -4.20 5.38 -7.22
C SER A 261 -3.63 5.87 -8.54
N VAL A 262 -2.58 6.70 -8.50
CA VAL A 262 -1.96 7.25 -9.70
C VAL A 262 -1.27 6.18 -10.53
N ILE A 263 -0.42 5.34 -9.93
CA ILE A 263 0.31 4.32 -10.69
C ILE A 263 -0.64 3.25 -11.26
N THR A 264 -1.71 2.91 -10.55
CA THR A 264 -2.65 1.86 -11.00
C THR A 264 -3.71 2.37 -11.97
N LEU A 265 -4.27 3.57 -11.80
CA LEU A 265 -5.33 4.11 -12.66
C LEU A 265 -4.77 4.86 -13.87
N LEU A 266 -3.76 5.72 -13.66
CA LEU A 266 -3.18 6.56 -14.73
C LEU A 266 -2.12 5.81 -15.53
N PHE A 267 -1.13 5.22 -14.85
CA PHE A 267 -0.03 4.53 -15.53
C PHE A 267 -0.28 3.04 -15.77
N ARG A 268 -1.42 2.51 -15.31
CA ARG A 268 -1.84 1.10 -15.51
C ARG A 268 -0.81 0.09 -15.01
N VAL A 269 -0.06 0.45 -13.98
CA VAL A 269 0.78 -0.49 -13.24
C VAL A 269 -0.13 -1.51 -12.54
N THR A 270 0.26 -2.78 -12.60
CA THR A 270 -0.48 -3.87 -11.95
C THR A 270 -0.48 -3.71 -10.43
N GLU A 271 -1.60 -4.06 -9.81
CA GLU A 271 -1.79 -4.05 -8.35
C GLU A 271 -0.70 -4.89 -7.65
N LYS A 272 -0.26 -5.98 -8.28
CA LYS A 272 0.80 -6.86 -7.76
C LYS A 272 2.16 -6.17 -7.61
N THR A 273 2.46 -5.16 -8.42
CA THR A 273 3.66 -4.32 -8.29
C THR A 273 3.36 -3.07 -7.44
N ALA A 274 2.16 -2.50 -7.60
CA ALA A 274 1.77 -1.27 -6.92
C ALA A 274 1.72 -1.43 -5.40
N THR A 275 1.19 -2.53 -4.87
CA THR A 275 1.11 -2.76 -3.42
C THR A 275 2.50 -2.82 -2.76
N PRO A 276 3.47 -3.63 -3.23
CA PRO A 276 4.86 -3.56 -2.73
C PRO A 276 5.49 -2.17 -2.86
N THR A 277 5.23 -1.47 -3.96
CA THR A 277 5.71 -0.08 -4.18
C THR A 277 5.23 0.84 -3.06
N THR A 278 3.95 0.77 -2.71
CA THR A 278 3.37 1.61 -1.66
C THR A 278 3.78 1.18 -0.26
N VAL A 279 4.01 -0.11 -0.02
CA VAL A 279 4.55 -0.60 1.26
C VAL A 279 5.95 -0.02 1.51
N VAL A 280 6.81 -0.06 0.49
CA VAL A 280 8.18 0.50 0.55
C VAL A 280 8.11 1.99 0.85
N LEU A 281 7.34 2.72 0.05
CA LEU A 281 7.17 4.16 0.15
C LEU A 281 6.57 4.58 1.50
N LYS A 282 5.54 3.87 1.99
CA LYS A 282 4.92 4.17 3.27
C LYS A 282 5.83 3.86 4.45
N GLY A 283 6.59 2.75 4.39
CA GLY A 283 7.61 2.43 5.40
C GLY A 283 8.64 3.55 5.53
N THR A 284 9.18 4.04 4.41
CA THR A 284 10.14 5.14 4.40
C THR A 284 9.56 6.44 4.98
N ILE A 285 8.35 6.83 4.56
CA ILE A 285 7.75 8.09 4.98
C ILE A 285 7.21 8.03 6.41
N ALA A 286 6.75 6.86 6.89
CA ALA A 286 6.36 6.70 8.29
C ALA A 286 7.57 6.86 9.24
N VAL A 287 8.75 6.33 8.87
CA VAL A 287 9.99 6.55 9.64
C VAL A 287 10.35 8.04 9.67
N PHE A 288 10.32 8.71 8.51
CA PHE A 288 10.56 10.16 8.44
C PHE A 288 9.55 10.95 9.29
N GLY A 289 8.25 10.69 9.12
CA GLY A 289 7.19 11.39 9.82
C GLY A 289 7.23 11.17 11.33
N PHE A 290 7.53 9.94 11.77
CA PHE A 290 7.75 9.64 13.18
C PHE A 290 8.96 10.41 13.73
N TYR A 291 10.11 10.35 13.05
CA TYR A 291 11.29 11.12 13.45
C TYR A 291 10.99 12.62 13.54
N TYR A 292 10.29 13.17 12.54
CA TYR A 292 9.96 14.59 12.51
C TYR A 292 9.04 15.00 13.66
N ARG A 293 7.96 14.25 13.92
CA ARG A 293 7.05 14.50 15.05
C ARG A 293 7.75 14.30 16.40
N ALA A 294 8.50 13.22 16.56
CA ALA A 294 9.11 12.85 17.84
C ALA A 294 10.32 13.70 18.22
N VAL A 295 11.19 14.01 17.24
CA VAL A 295 12.50 14.64 17.48
C VAL A 295 12.50 16.11 17.09
N MET A 296 11.97 16.46 15.92
CA MET A 296 12.00 17.86 15.46
C MET A 296 10.92 18.72 16.12
N MET A 297 9.72 18.17 16.35
CA MET A 297 8.63 18.89 17.03
C MET A 297 8.57 18.58 18.53
N GLY A 298 8.81 17.33 18.93
CA GLY A 298 8.91 16.94 20.34
C GLY A 298 7.58 16.95 21.10
N ASP A 299 6.45 16.97 20.40
CA ASP A 299 5.10 17.19 20.94
C ASP A 299 4.19 15.95 20.84
N ILE A 300 4.76 14.75 20.69
CA ILE A 300 3.99 13.50 20.71
C ILE A 300 3.44 13.24 22.11
N ASP A 301 2.12 13.09 22.21
CA ASP A 301 1.42 12.81 23.46
C ASP A 301 1.88 11.49 24.10
N ILE A 302 1.99 11.47 25.43
CA ILE A 302 2.40 10.29 26.20
C ILE A 302 1.47 9.09 25.98
N MET A 303 0.19 9.32 25.71
CA MET A 303 -0.76 8.27 25.37
C MET A 303 -0.36 7.56 24.07
N ALA A 304 0.09 8.29 23.05
CA ALA A 304 0.58 7.69 21.80
C ALA A 304 1.80 6.80 22.05
N TRP A 305 2.74 7.25 22.91
CA TRP A 305 3.88 6.44 23.33
C TRP A 305 3.49 5.15 24.05
N ARG A 306 2.52 5.22 24.97
CA ARG A 306 2.03 4.05 25.72
C ARG A 306 1.33 3.05 24.79
N TYR A 307 0.45 3.54 23.91
CA TYR A 307 -0.20 2.71 22.90
C TYR A 307 0.81 2.06 21.95
N PHE A 308 1.81 2.83 21.52
CA PHE A 308 2.89 2.34 20.67
C PHE A 308 3.66 1.22 21.38
N ALA A 309 4.09 1.46 22.62
CA ALA A 309 4.87 0.51 23.41
C ALA A 309 4.21 -0.87 23.52
N VAL A 310 2.90 -0.94 23.74
CA VAL A 310 2.18 -2.23 23.83
C VAL A 310 1.91 -2.87 22.45
N SER A 311 1.86 -2.07 21.37
CA SER A 311 1.45 -2.54 20.04
C SER A 311 2.61 -3.01 19.16
N ILE A 312 3.86 -2.59 19.45
CA ILE A 312 5.06 -2.94 18.68
C ILE A 312 5.19 -4.46 18.39
N PRO A 313 5.17 -5.37 19.39
CA PRO A 313 5.44 -6.78 19.13
C PRO A 313 4.38 -7.41 18.21
N VAL A 314 3.11 -7.03 18.43
CA VAL A 314 1.99 -7.50 17.61
C VAL A 314 2.11 -6.98 16.19
N SER A 315 2.34 -5.68 16.00
CA SER A 315 2.46 -5.08 14.66
C SER A 315 3.65 -5.64 13.87
N ALA A 316 4.79 -5.86 14.54
CA ALA A 316 5.98 -6.45 13.95
C ALA A 316 5.77 -7.89 13.47
N ALA A 317 4.87 -8.63 14.13
CA ALA A 317 4.49 -9.98 13.75
C ALA A 317 3.43 -10.01 12.65
N THR A 318 2.32 -9.30 12.83
CA THR A 318 1.16 -9.42 11.94
C THR A 318 1.33 -8.68 10.63
N GLY A 319 2.16 -7.63 10.56
CA GLY A 319 2.50 -6.92 9.33
C GLY A 319 3.10 -7.83 8.25
N PRO A 320 4.23 -8.50 8.51
CA PRO A 320 4.83 -9.47 7.60
C PRO A 320 3.91 -10.64 7.23
N ILE A 321 3.15 -11.17 8.20
CA ILE A 321 2.16 -12.23 7.97
C ILE A 321 1.09 -11.75 6.98
N GLY A 322 0.59 -10.52 7.17
CA GLY A 322 -0.36 -9.88 6.27
C GLY A 322 0.18 -9.73 4.85
N SER A 323 1.43 -9.27 4.72
CA SER A 323 2.10 -9.14 3.41
C SER A 323 2.31 -10.49 2.72
N PHE A 324 2.74 -11.50 3.46
CA PHE A 324 2.90 -12.85 2.94
C PHE A 324 1.56 -13.45 2.50
N LEU A 325 0.50 -13.30 3.29
CA LEU A 325 -0.81 -13.84 2.92
C LEU A 325 -1.42 -13.05 1.75
N GLY A 326 -1.34 -11.72 1.79
CA GLY A 326 -1.75 -10.84 0.70
C GLY A 326 -1.06 -11.17 -0.62
N SER A 327 0.18 -11.70 -0.57
CA SER A 327 0.87 -12.16 -1.77
C SER A 327 0.21 -13.36 -2.45
N HIS A 328 -0.61 -14.15 -1.74
CA HIS A 328 -1.34 -15.31 -2.29
C HIS A 328 -2.81 -14.98 -2.61
N LEU A 329 -3.38 -13.98 -1.95
CA LEU A 329 -4.76 -13.56 -2.14
C LEU A 329 -4.95 -12.83 -3.47
N HIS A 330 -6.05 -13.13 -4.15
CA HIS A 330 -6.42 -12.43 -5.36
C HIS A 330 -6.88 -11.01 -5.06
N ARG A 331 -6.58 -10.08 -5.98
CA ARG A 331 -6.82 -8.64 -5.83
C ARG A 331 -8.23 -8.26 -5.40
N GLN A 332 -9.25 -9.02 -5.82
CA GLN A 332 -10.64 -8.75 -5.43
C GLN A 332 -10.93 -9.06 -3.95
N VAL A 333 -10.24 -10.02 -3.36
CA VAL A 333 -10.36 -10.33 -1.92
C VAL A 333 -9.76 -9.19 -1.12
N VAL A 334 -8.56 -8.75 -1.51
CA VAL A 334 -7.86 -7.60 -0.89
C VAL A 334 -8.71 -6.33 -0.96
N ALA A 335 -9.28 -6.02 -2.14
CA ALA A 335 -10.19 -4.89 -2.28
C ALA A 335 -11.49 -5.05 -1.47
N GLY A 336 -12.00 -6.28 -1.30
CA GLY A 336 -13.15 -6.56 -0.46
C GLY A 336 -12.91 -6.17 1.01
N PHE A 337 -11.72 -6.48 1.55
CA PHE A 337 -11.35 -6.03 2.91
C PHE A 337 -11.36 -4.51 3.03
N VAL A 338 -10.78 -3.82 2.04
CA VAL A 338 -10.79 -2.34 2.00
C VAL A 338 -12.23 -1.81 1.99
N TYR A 339 -13.11 -2.32 1.13
CA TYR A 339 -14.51 -1.86 1.08
C TYR A 339 -15.24 -2.03 2.41
N VAL A 340 -15.01 -3.14 3.11
CA VAL A 340 -15.62 -3.38 4.42
C VAL A 340 -15.08 -2.41 5.46
N LEU A 341 -13.76 -2.18 5.49
CA LEU A 341 -13.14 -1.23 6.42
C LEU A 341 -13.66 0.18 6.21
N GLU A 342 -13.73 0.64 4.96
CA GLU A 342 -14.21 1.99 4.65
C GLU A 342 -15.70 2.15 4.90
N ALA A 343 -16.50 1.13 4.63
CA ALA A 343 -17.91 1.13 5.02
C ALA A 343 -18.08 1.25 6.55
N ILE A 344 -17.28 0.50 7.33
CA ILE A 344 -17.30 0.58 8.79
C ILE A 344 -16.86 1.97 9.26
N ALA A 345 -15.80 2.54 8.69
CA ALA A 345 -15.32 3.88 9.05
C ALA A 345 -16.36 4.97 8.74
N LEU A 346 -17.01 4.89 7.57
CA LEU A 346 -18.07 5.81 7.17
C LEU A 346 -19.30 5.71 8.06
N VAL A 347 -19.79 4.50 8.29
CA VAL A 347 -20.94 4.25 9.18
C VAL A 347 -20.60 4.66 10.62
N GLY A 348 -19.40 4.33 11.09
CA GLY A 348 -18.89 4.73 12.40
C GLY A 348 -18.86 6.25 12.55
N PHE A 349 -18.42 6.98 11.53
CA PHE A 349 -18.44 8.43 11.53
C PHE A 349 -19.87 8.98 11.62
N LEU A 350 -20.82 8.44 10.86
CA LEU A 350 -22.22 8.85 10.96
C LEU A 350 -22.83 8.57 12.33
N PHE A 351 -22.44 7.47 12.99
CA PHE A 351 -22.87 7.17 14.36
C PHE A 351 -22.34 8.15 15.41
N THR A 352 -21.22 8.85 15.15
CA THR A 352 -20.76 9.94 16.02
C THR A 352 -21.67 11.18 15.99
N ARG A 353 -22.75 11.16 15.17
CA ARG A 353 -23.71 12.26 14.98
C ARG A 353 -23.02 13.59 14.65
N PRO A 354 -22.20 13.63 13.58
CA PRO A 354 -21.51 14.85 13.19
C PRO A 354 -22.50 15.92 12.74
N ALA A 355 -22.10 17.20 12.86
CA ALA A 355 -22.90 18.30 12.35
C ALA A 355 -23.20 18.13 10.85
N TRP A 356 -24.38 18.54 10.40
CA TRP A 356 -24.83 18.38 9.02
C TRP A 356 -23.83 18.98 8.00
N GLN A 357 -23.14 20.07 8.37
CA GLN A 357 -22.10 20.70 7.56
C GLN A 357 -20.93 19.76 7.28
N LEU A 358 -20.49 18.96 8.27
CA LEU A 358 -19.42 17.98 8.09
C LEU A 358 -19.87 16.84 7.18
N ILE A 359 -21.13 16.41 7.29
CA ILE A 359 -21.70 15.40 6.39
C ILE A 359 -21.74 15.93 4.95
N ALA A 360 -22.19 17.17 4.75
CA ALA A 360 -22.26 17.80 3.44
C ALA A 360 -20.86 17.96 2.82
N VAL A 361 -19.89 18.49 3.57
CA VAL A 361 -18.49 18.65 3.10
C VAL A 361 -17.86 17.29 2.82
N GLY A 362 -18.04 16.30 3.69
CA GLY A 362 -17.55 14.93 3.46
C GLY A 362 -18.16 14.29 2.21
N GLY A 363 -19.46 14.46 2.01
CA GLY A 363 -20.15 14.03 0.78
C GLY A 363 -19.59 14.71 -0.47
N CYS A 364 -19.32 16.02 -0.42
CA CYS A 364 -18.66 16.75 -1.51
C CYS A 364 -17.26 16.23 -1.80
N ILE A 365 -16.47 15.89 -0.77
CA ILE A 365 -15.13 15.30 -0.93
C ILE A 365 -15.22 13.92 -1.59
N ILE A 366 -16.16 13.08 -1.15
CA ILE A 366 -16.39 11.75 -1.73
C ILE A 366 -16.78 11.86 -3.21
N LEU A 367 -17.75 12.73 -3.53
CA LEU A 367 -18.19 12.97 -4.90
C LEU A 367 -17.07 13.55 -5.77
N GLY A 368 -16.34 14.54 -5.25
CA GLY A 368 -15.18 15.12 -5.92
C GLY A 368 -14.09 14.09 -6.18
N GLY A 369 -13.81 13.23 -5.20
CA GLY A 369 -12.88 12.11 -5.33
C GLY A 369 -13.34 11.08 -6.37
N PHE A 370 -14.62 10.71 -6.38
CA PHE A 370 -15.18 9.83 -7.40
C PHE A 370 -15.01 10.39 -8.82
N VAL A 371 -15.33 11.68 -9.02
CA VAL A 371 -15.14 12.38 -10.30
C VAL A 371 -13.65 12.42 -10.68
N PHE A 372 -12.78 12.76 -9.73
CA PHE A 372 -11.33 12.80 -9.93
C PHE A 372 -10.77 11.44 -10.35
N PHE A 373 -11.08 10.37 -9.61
CA PHE A 373 -10.59 9.02 -9.93
C PHE A 373 -11.18 8.47 -11.24
N SER A 374 -12.42 8.82 -11.56
CA SER A 374 -13.03 8.50 -12.86
C SER A 374 -12.31 9.19 -14.00
N ALA A 375 -12.01 10.49 -13.85
CA ALA A 375 -11.24 11.26 -14.83
C ALA A 375 -9.82 10.71 -14.97
N LEU A 376 -9.16 10.36 -13.86
CA LEU A 376 -7.83 9.75 -13.83
C LEU A 376 -7.80 8.40 -14.56
N SER A 377 -8.80 7.54 -14.32
CA SER A 377 -8.95 6.25 -15.00
C SER A 377 -9.15 6.41 -16.51
N LYS A 378 -9.97 7.40 -16.92
CA LYS A 378 -10.21 7.73 -18.33
C LYS A 378 -8.94 8.28 -18.99
N ALA A 379 -8.23 9.19 -18.32
CA ALA A 379 -6.94 9.71 -18.79
C ALA A 379 -5.91 8.59 -18.98
N GLY A 380 -5.86 7.63 -18.05
CA GLY A 380 -5.01 6.44 -18.17
C GLY A 380 -5.37 5.58 -19.38
N SER A 381 -6.66 5.38 -19.66
CA SER A 381 -7.10 4.65 -20.86
C SER A 381 -6.69 5.36 -22.16
N ILE A 382 -6.86 6.69 -22.23
CA ILE A 382 -6.44 7.49 -23.39
C ILE A 382 -4.93 7.42 -23.58
N LEU A 383 -4.16 7.49 -22.49
CA LEU A 383 -2.71 7.39 -22.52
C LEU A 383 -2.25 6.04 -23.08
N MET A 384 -2.85 4.93 -22.62
CA MET A 384 -2.51 3.60 -23.13
C MET A 384 -2.84 3.43 -24.60
N ASN A 385 -4.04 3.87 -25.04
CA ASN A 385 -4.42 3.79 -26.45
C ASN A 385 -3.45 4.58 -27.35
N ARG A 386 -2.92 5.71 -26.87
CA ARG A 386 -1.93 6.50 -27.61
C ARG A 386 -0.57 5.80 -27.71
N ILE A 387 -0.14 5.12 -26.64
CA ILE A 387 1.10 4.34 -26.62
C ILE A 387 0.97 3.16 -27.59
N GLU A 388 -0.12 2.39 -27.49
CA GLU A 388 -0.38 1.25 -28.38
C GLU A 388 -0.46 1.69 -29.85
N ALA A 389 -1.12 2.80 -30.15
CA ALA A 389 -1.19 3.35 -31.51
C ALA A 389 0.17 3.83 -32.05
N ARG A 390 1.06 4.36 -31.20
CA ARG A 390 2.43 4.72 -31.61
C ARG A 390 3.26 3.47 -31.91
N GLN A 391 3.21 2.48 -31.04
CA GLN A 391 3.93 1.22 -31.23
C GLN A 391 3.49 0.49 -32.51
N GLN A 392 2.19 0.47 -32.80
CA GLN A 392 1.68 -0.09 -34.06
C GLN A 392 2.21 0.66 -35.29
N LYS A 393 2.24 2.00 -35.24
CA LYS A 393 2.80 2.82 -36.32
C LYS A 393 4.30 2.61 -36.52
N GLU A 394 5.06 2.45 -35.44
CA GLU A 394 6.50 2.17 -35.48
C GLU A 394 6.78 0.77 -36.03
N ALA A 395 6.02 -0.25 -35.59
CA ALA A 395 6.11 -1.61 -36.12
C ALA A 395 5.78 -1.66 -37.62
N GLN A 396 4.76 -0.92 -38.07
CA GLN A 396 4.41 -0.84 -39.49
C GLN A 396 5.51 -0.15 -40.30
N LYS A 397 6.13 0.92 -39.78
CA LYS A 397 7.28 1.57 -40.44
C LYS A 397 8.51 0.66 -40.53
N ALA A 398 8.81 -0.10 -39.48
CA ALA A 398 9.91 -1.05 -39.45
C ALA A 398 9.68 -2.24 -40.42
N GLY A 399 8.44 -2.74 -40.53
CA GLY A 399 8.08 -3.78 -41.49
C GLY A 399 8.14 -3.33 -42.96
N ILE A 400 7.90 -2.04 -43.24
CA ILE A 400 8.06 -1.47 -44.59
C ILE A 400 9.55 -1.36 -44.98
N THR A 401 10.45 -1.12 -44.01
CA THR A 401 11.89 -1.03 -44.27
C THR A 401 12.54 -2.38 -44.52
N SER A 402 12.01 -3.48 -43.97
CA SER A 402 12.49 -4.84 -44.24
C SER A 402 11.96 -5.46 -45.54
N GLY A 403 10.94 -4.85 -46.17
CA GLY A 403 10.35 -5.30 -47.44
C GLY A 403 10.89 -4.57 -48.68
N SER A 404 11.93 -3.76 -48.52
CA SER A 404 12.55 -2.96 -49.58
C SER A 404 14.03 -3.33 -49.69
N CYS A 405 14.33 -4.58 -50.04
CA CYS A 405 15.67 -4.99 -50.48
C CYS A 405 15.56 -6.01 -51.61
#